data_AF-A0A2I0Q6P4-F1
#
_entry.id   AF-A0A2I0Q6P4-F1
#
_cell.length_a   1.000
_cell.length_b   1.000
_cell.length_c   1.000
_cell.angle_alpha   90.00
_cell.angle_beta   90.00
_cell.angle_gamma   90.00
#
_symmetry.space_group_name_H-M   'P 1'
#
loop_
_entity.id
_entity.type
_entity.pdbx_description
1 polymer ?
#
loop_
_entity_poly.entity_id
_entity_poly.type
_entity_poly.pdbx_seq_one_letter_code
_entity_poly.pdbx_strand_id
1 'polypeptide(L)'
;MELVFPEQFHNESFYLLMKQTRDDIYKLSEGSPVGRLKDSSSSLSPILKSMGIQEKENLFFNGDKKMLANFIRPYLLRSNHTDEQMTIASLGGMHLKSFDFNPRIFHYGGVYIYGMGAWLGLNHILGIVKLTPDLNFYFQNPQEMGKIFIAGRVINSIFCVLTAIIILIIAKKVYSIRAAFLSSLFFVVCPAIIFQTHIMKPYTIATFFAIGCLYYSVMMITTPTVKNYILAGVFAGLTAGTTPVYAFIIIAPLTAHFIVSKKLTKNLFFTFLAGVFIFFISNPYWLINYKDVL
;
A
#
# COMPACT_ATOMS: atom_id res chain seq x y z
N MET A 1 25.78 5.94 -10.04
CA MET A 1 26.56 6.42 -8.88
C MET A 1 26.21 5.52 -7.71
N GLU A 2 27.04 4.50 -7.45
CA GLU A 2 26.90 3.72 -6.22
C GLU A 2 27.42 4.57 -5.07
N LEU A 3 26.58 4.80 -4.06
CA LEU A 3 27.00 5.45 -2.83
C LEU A 3 27.80 4.42 -2.03
N VAL A 4 29.12 4.44 -2.17
CA VAL A 4 30.01 3.58 -1.39
C VAL A 4 30.04 4.13 0.02
N PHE A 5 29.40 3.40 0.94
CA PHE A 5 29.35 3.79 2.34
C PHE A 5 30.71 3.50 3.00
N PRO A 6 31.42 4.51 3.55
CA PRO A 6 32.78 4.31 4.06
C PRO A 6 32.81 3.30 5.23
N GLU A 7 33.79 2.40 5.23
CA GLU A 7 33.92 1.33 6.24
C GLU A 7 33.93 1.84 7.69
N GLN A 8 34.45 3.06 7.92
CA GLN A 8 34.44 3.70 9.24
C GLN A 8 33.05 3.87 9.85
N PHE A 9 31.99 3.87 9.02
CA PHE A 9 30.60 3.96 9.48
C PHE A 9 29.89 2.60 9.54
N HIS A 10 30.56 1.52 9.15
CA HIS A 10 30.07 0.13 9.31
C HIS A 10 30.32 -0.36 10.73
N ASN A 11 29.81 0.35 11.73
CA ASN A 11 29.98 -0.01 13.12
C ASN A 11 28.66 0.11 13.91
N GLU A 12 28.54 -0.69 14.96
CA GLU A 12 27.33 -0.79 15.77
C GLU A 12 26.91 0.54 16.39
N SER A 13 27.88 1.35 16.84
CA SER A 13 27.60 2.65 17.46
C SER A 13 26.93 3.62 16.50
N PHE A 14 27.30 3.58 15.22
CA PHE A 14 26.68 4.41 14.18
C PHE A 14 25.28 3.92 13.81
N TYR A 15 25.07 2.60 13.76
CA TYR A 15 23.74 2.01 13.54
C TYR A 15 22.77 2.34 14.68
N LEU A 16 23.24 2.28 15.93
CA LEU A 16 22.46 2.71 17.10
C LEU A 16 22.10 4.19 17.05
N LEU A 17 23.03 5.04 16.60
CA LEU A 17 22.77 6.46 16.40
C LEU A 17 21.67 6.70 15.36
N MET A 18 21.68 5.96 14.24
CA MET A 18 20.61 6.02 13.24
C MET A 18 19.24 5.58 13.79
N LYS A 19 19.22 4.52 14.60
CA LYS A 19 18.00 4.05 15.29
C LYS A 19 17.46 5.11 16.25
N GLN A 20 18.31 5.66 17.12
CA GLN A 20 17.93 6.72 18.05
C GLN A 20 17.38 7.95 17.32
N THR A 21 18.08 8.37 16.26
CA THR A 21 17.67 9.54 15.45
C THR A 21 16.31 9.33 14.80
N ARG A 22 16.00 8.11 14.33
CA ARG A 22 14.66 7.75 13.85
C ARG A 22 13.62 7.89 14.96
N ASP A 23 13.88 7.29 16.11
CA ASP A 23 12.90 7.21 17.17
C ASP A 23 12.58 8.59 17.74
N ASP A 24 13.58 9.48 17.81
CA ASP A 24 13.41 10.89 18.18
C ASP A 24 12.50 11.63 17.17
N ILE A 25 12.73 11.45 15.86
CA ILE A 25 11.86 12.06 14.81
C ILE A 25 10.44 11.53 14.92
N TYR A 26 10.26 10.22 15.12
CA TYR A 26 8.94 9.61 15.17
C TYR A 26 8.16 10.01 16.43
N LYS A 27 8.84 10.21 17.57
CA LYS A 27 8.26 10.81 18.78
C LYS A 27 7.81 12.24 18.51
N LEU A 28 8.64 13.06 17.87
CA LEU A 28 8.31 14.45 17.52
C LEU A 28 7.17 14.55 16.49
N SER A 29 7.02 13.54 15.62
CA SER A 29 5.93 13.46 14.65
C SER A 29 4.66 12.75 15.16
N GLU A 30 4.53 12.54 16.48
CA GLU A 30 3.38 11.88 17.11
C GLU A 30 3.07 10.49 16.51
N GLY A 31 4.10 9.74 16.10
CA GLY A 31 3.92 8.41 15.50
C GLY A 31 3.47 8.41 14.03
N SER A 32 3.54 9.55 13.34
CA SER A 32 3.30 9.64 11.89
C SER A 32 4.22 8.66 11.12
N PRO A 33 3.66 7.76 10.28
CA PRO A 33 4.44 6.83 9.48
C PRO A 33 5.25 7.51 8.37
N VAL A 34 4.99 8.79 8.10
CA VAL A 34 5.78 9.62 7.17
C VAL A 34 6.96 10.29 7.90
N GLY A 35 6.90 10.39 9.25
CA GLY A 35 7.85 11.16 10.05
C GLY A 35 7.79 12.66 9.75
N ARG A 36 6.64 13.17 9.29
CA ARG A 36 6.42 14.60 9.04
C ARG A 36 6.14 15.30 10.36
N LEU A 37 6.95 16.31 10.67
CA LEU A 37 6.70 17.21 11.78
C LEU A 37 5.50 18.11 11.43
N LYS A 38 4.56 18.28 12.37
CA LYS A 38 3.40 19.18 12.20
C LYS A 38 3.82 20.65 12.10
N ASP A 39 4.90 21.01 12.79
CA ASP A 39 5.49 22.34 12.74
C ASP A 39 6.76 22.36 11.88
N SER A 40 6.76 23.18 10.84
CA SER A 40 7.92 23.45 9.97
C SER A 40 8.99 24.31 10.65
N SER A 41 8.79 24.72 11.90
CA SER A 41 9.54 25.80 12.55
C SER A 41 10.70 25.37 13.44
N SER A 42 11.02 24.08 13.59
CA SER A 42 12.08 23.65 14.53
C SER A 42 13.27 22.93 13.87
N SER A 43 14.36 23.69 13.72
CA SER A 43 15.77 23.27 13.87
C SER A 43 16.39 22.19 12.95
N LEU A 44 15.62 21.49 12.11
CA LEU A 44 16.11 20.29 11.39
C LEU A 44 16.41 20.47 9.89
N SER A 45 16.51 21.71 9.39
CA SER A 45 17.03 21.98 8.05
C SER A 45 18.42 22.67 8.01
N PRO A 46 19.50 22.07 8.55
CA PRO A 46 20.87 22.58 8.31
C PRO A 46 21.43 22.22 6.93
N ILE A 47 20.64 21.52 6.10
CA ILE A 47 21.08 20.73 4.93
C ILE A 47 21.84 21.56 3.88
N LEU A 48 21.55 22.85 3.75
CA LEU A 48 22.24 23.71 2.77
C LEU A 48 23.62 24.21 3.21
N LYS A 49 24.03 24.02 4.47
CA LYS A 49 25.30 24.58 4.99
C LYS A 49 26.45 23.59 5.12
N SER A 50 26.22 22.28 5.01
CA SER A 50 27.20 21.24 5.40
C SER A 50 27.78 20.40 4.26
N MET A 51 27.47 20.72 3.00
CA MET A 51 27.96 19.99 1.82
C MET A 51 28.98 20.82 1.05
N GLY A 52 30.22 20.33 0.97
CA GLY A 52 31.25 20.84 0.07
C GLY A 52 31.58 19.80 -0.99
N ILE A 53 31.82 20.23 -2.22
CA ILE A 53 32.35 19.39 -3.30
C ILE A 53 33.86 19.64 -3.37
N GLN A 54 34.68 18.60 -3.32
CA GLN A 54 36.13 18.69 -3.59
C GLN A 54 36.49 17.88 -4.84
N GLU A 55 37.60 18.25 -5.49
CA GLU A 55 38.14 17.59 -6.68
C GLU A 55 38.19 16.07 -6.51
N LYS A 56 37.74 15.35 -7.55
CA LYS A 56 37.52 13.88 -7.65
C LYS A 56 36.13 13.35 -7.23
N GLU A 57 35.07 14.15 -7.37
CA GLU A 57 33.65 13.70 -7.27
C GLU A 57 33.21 13.11 -5.92
N ASN A 58 34.04 13.21 -4.86
CA ASN A 58 33.67 12.75 -3.54
C ASN A 58 32.85 13.81 -2.79
N LEU A 59 31.65 13.44 -2.37
CA LEU A 59 30.81 14.25 -1.49
C LEU A 59 31.30 14.10 -0.04
N PHE A 60 31.80 15.19 0.55
CA PHE A 60 32.14 15.23 1.97
C PHE A 60 31.03 15.92 2.77
N PHE A 61 30.62 15.29 3.87
CA PHE A 61 29.70 15.87 4.84
C PHE A 61 30.49 16.43 6.02
N ASN A 62 30.40 17.75 6.23
CA ASN A 62 30.98 18.42 7.39
C ASN A 62 29.84 18.91 8.31
N GLY A 63 29.44 18.07 9.26
CA GLY A 63 28.31 18.33 10.16
C GLY A 63 28.18 17.29 11.29
N ASP A 64 27.14 17.44 12.11
CA ASP A 64 26.87 16.53 13.24
C ASP A 64 26.64 15.07 12.77
N LYS A 65 27.23 14.10 13.48
CA LYS A 65 27.02 12.66 13.25
C LYS A 65 25.55 12.28 13.28
N LYS A 66 24.72 12.93 14.12
CA LYS A 66 23.26 12.70 14.13
C LYS A 66 22.60 13.14 12.82
N MET A 67 23.05 14.26 12.26
CA MET A 67 22.53 14.77 10.99
C MET A 67 22.94 13.84 9.83
N LEU A 68 24.18 13.35 9.82
CA LEU A 68 24.65 12.34 8.87
C LEU A 68 23.83 11.03 8.98
N ALA A 69 23.62 10.55 10.20
CA ALA A 69 22.81 9.37 10.50
C ALA A 69 21.36 9.52 9.98
N ASN A 70 20.73 10.68 10.16
CA ASN A 70 19.40 10.94 9.59
C ASN A 70 19.38 10.89 8.06
N PHE A 71 20.46 11.32 7.40
CA PHE A 71 20.56 11.34 5.94
C PHE A 71 20.73 9.94 5.34
N ILE A 72 21.57 9.10 5.94
CA ILE A 72 21.88 7.76 5.42
C ILE A 72 20.77 6.77 5.71
N ARG A 73 20.09 6.86 6.86
CA ARG A 73 19.05 5.91 7.25
C ARG A 73 17.99 5.66 6.15
N PRO A 74 17.37 6.69 5.52
CA PRO A 74 16.44 6.50 4.43
C PRO A 74 17.01 5.70 3.26
N TYR A 75 18.28 5.90 2.92
CA TYR A 75 18.95 5.18 1.84
C TYR A 75 19.03 3.67 2.11
N LEU A 76 19.25 3.27 3.37
CA LEU A 76 19.33 1.86 3.76
C LEU A 76 17.96 1.19 3.92
N LEU A 77 16.92 1.95 4.32
CA LEU A 77 15.63 1.39 4.70
C LEU A 77 14.50 1.62 3.69
N ARG A 78 14.63 2.57 2.76
CA ARG A 78 13.56 2.94 1.83
C ARG A 78 13.88 2.46 0.43
N SER A 79 12.83 2.24 -0.35
CA SER A 79 12.98 2.10 -1.78
C SER A 79 13.08 3.48 -2.46
N ASN A 80 13.42 3.48 -3.74
CA ASN A 80 13.47 4.68 -4.57
C ASN A 80 12.09 5.35 -4.72
N HIS A 81 10.99 4.61 -4.50
CA HIS A 81 9.65 5.17 -4.53
C HIS A 81 9.26 5.73 -3.16
N THR A 82 8.95 7.02 -3.16
CA THR A 82 8.81 7.89 -1.97
C THR A 82 7.72 7.53 -0.98
N ASP A 83 6.82 6.57 -1.25
CA ASP A 83 5.72 6.23 -0.35
C ASP A 83 5.63 4.73 -0.02
N GLU A 84 6.43 3.85 -0.63
CA GLU A 84 6.35 2.40 -0.34
C GLU A 84 6.65 2.10 1.13
N GLN A 85 7.51 2.90 1.75
CA GLN A 85 7.83 2.74 3.17
C GLN A 85 6.66 3.04 4.10
N MET A 86 5.61 3.72 3.65
CA MET A 86 4.45 4.05 4.50
C MET A 86 3.72 2.78 4.94
N THR A 87 3.58 1.81 4.04
CA THR A 87 2.98 0.50 4.33
C THR A 87 3.79 -0.24 5.40
N ILE A 88 5.13 -0.23 5.28
CA ILE A 88 6.02 -0.89 6.25
C ILE A 88 6.02 -0.16 7.59
N ALA A 89 6.04 1.17 7.58
CA ALA A 89 5.99 1.99 8.79
C ALA A 89 4.66 1.82 9.53
N SER A 90 3.55 1.71 8.79
CA SER A 90 2.23 1.40 9.33
C SER A 90 2.23 0.04 10.02
N LEU A 91 2.67 -1.02 9.33
CA LEU A 91 2.75 -2.37 9.89
C LEU A 91 3.69 -2.45 11.11
N GLY A 92 4.85 -1.81 11.03
CA GLY A 92 5.82 -1.78 12.14
C GLY A 92 5.38 -0.92 13.33
N GLY A 93 4.39 -0.03 13.13
CA GLY A 93 3.78 0.77 14.19
C GLY A 93 2.66 0.04 14.94
N MET A 94 2.16 -1.09 14.42
CA MET A 94 1.14 -1.91 15.08
C MET A 94 1.76 -2.78 16.17
N HIS A 95 1.05 -2.92 17.29
CA HIS A 95 1.49 -3.69 18.44
C HIS A 95 0.45 -4.77 18.78
N LEU A 96 0.68 -5.99 18.29
CA LEU A 96 -0.23 -7.12 18.49
C LEU A 96 -0.49 -7.43 19.98
N LYS A 97 0.54 -7.30 20.83
CA LYS A 97 0.43 -7.61 22.27
C LYS A 97 -0.46 -6.64 23.04
N SER A 98 -0.56 -5.39 22.59
CA SER A 98 -1.41 -4.36 23.21
C SER A 98 -2.73 -4.16 22.46
N PHE A 99 -3.07 -5.05 21.52
CA PHE A 99 -4.25 -4.94 20.65
C PHE A 99 -4.32 -3.60 19.86
N ASP A 100 -3.17 -2.99 19.57
CA ASP A 100 -3.11 -1.81 18.70
C ASP A 100 -2.83 -2.25 17.25
N PHE A 101 -3.90 -2.36 16.48
CA PHE A 101 -3.87 -2.64 15.04
C PHE A 101 -4.14 -1.38 14.20
N ASN A 102 -4.03 -0.17 14.78
CA ASN A 102 -4.33 1.05 14.05
C ASN A 102 -3.33 1.25 12.90
N PRO A 103 -3.78 1.33 11.62
CA PRO A 103 -2.88 1.53 10.50
C PRO A 103 -2.27 2.93 10.46
N ARG A 104 -2.89 3.94 11.06
CA ARG A 104 -2.43 5.35 11.06
C ARG A 104 -2.25 5.98 9.64
N ILE A 105 -2.62 5.25 8.58
CA ILE A 105 -2.64 5.69 7.17
C ILE A 105 -3.96 5.32 6.49
N PHE A 106 -5.04 5.98 6.87
CA PHE A 106 -6.40 5.61 6.44
C PHE A 106 -6.68 5.71 4.93
N HIS A 107 -5.88 6.48 4.18
CA HIS A 107 -5.97 6.52 2.71
C HIS A 107 -5.49 5.22 2.05
N TYR A 108 -4.64 4.43 2.75
CA TYR A 108 -4.36 3.04 2.42
C TYR A 108 -5.27 2.20 3.32
N GLY A 109 -6.37 1.71 2.73
CA GLY A 109 -7.40 1.05 3.51
C GLY A 109 -6.93 -0.27 4.12
N GLY A 110 -7.63 -0.73 5.15
CA GLY A 110 -7.25 -1.89 5.94
C GLY A 110 -7.22 -3.21 5.16
N VAL A 111 -8.01 -3.36 4.08
CA VAL A 111 -7.88 -4.53 3.18
C VAL A 111 -6.46 -4.65 2.65
N TYR A 112 -5.86 -3.52 2.25
CA TYR A 112 -4.50 -3.48 1.75
C TYR A 112 -3.49 -3.69 2.87
N ILE A 113 -3.58 -2.92 3.96
CA ILE A 113 -2.57 -2.93 5.02
C ILE A 113 -2.53 -4.28 5.73
N TYR A 114 -3.68 -4.77 6.20
CA TYR A 114 -3.73 -6.07 6.88
C TYR A 114 -3.45 -7.22 5.92
N GLY A 115 -3.91 -7.13 4.66
CA GLY A 115 -3.59 -8.10 3.61
C GLY A 115 -2.09 -8.18 3.33
N MET A 116 -1.40 -7.04 3.26
CA MET A 116 0.05 -6.98 3.11
C MET A 116 0.77 -7.53 4.33
N GLY A 117 0.30 -7.21 5.54
CA GLY A 117 0.83 -7.78 6.78
C GLY A 117 0.72 -9.30 6.82
N ALA A 118 -0.44 -9.85 6.45
CA ALA A 118 -0.66 -11.29 6.35
C ALA A 118 0.24 -11.94 5.27
N TRP A 119 0.38 -11.30 4.12
CA TRP A 119 1.27 -11.75 3.05
C TRP A 119 2.75 -11.80 3.48
N LEU A 120 3.24 -10.73 4.12
CA LEU A 120 4.60 -10.69 4.63
C LEU A 120 4.81 -11.70 5.77
N GLY A 121 3.82 -11.87 6.65
CA GLY A 121 3.84 -12.89 7.70
C GLY A 121 3.92 -14.32 7.15
N LEU A 122 3.18 -14.61 6.08
CA LEU A 122 3.28 -15.90 5.38
C LEU A 122 4.68 -16.09 4.78
N ASN A 123 5.22 -15.08 4.09
CA ASN A 123 6.57 -15.12 3.53
C ASN A 123 7.64 -15.29 4.63
N HIS A 124 7.37 -14.80 5.83
CA HIS A 124 8.24 -15.01 6.98
C HIS A 124 8.24 -16.46 7.48
N ILE A 125 7.06 -17.05 7.62
CA ILE A 125 6.91 -18.46 8.02
C ILE A 125 7.56 -19.39 6.98
N LEU A 126 7.45 -19.05 5.69
CA LEU A 126 8.08 -19.79 4.59
C LEU A 126 9.60 -19.56 4.48
N GLY A 127 10.19 -18.69 5.30
CA GLY A 127 11.62 -18.38 5.29
C GLY A 127 12.08 -17.53 4.09
N ILE A 128 11.15 -16.98 3.31
CA ILE A 128 11.45 -16.13 2.13
C ILE A 128 11.91 -14.74 2.59
N VAL A 129 11.29 -14.22 3.66
CA VAL A 129 11.55 -12.87 4.19
C VAL A 129 11.82 -12.96 5.70
N LYS A 130 12.81 -12.22 6.20
CA LYS A 130 13.02 -12.09 7.65
C LYS A 130 12.32 -10.84 8.19
N LEU A 131 11.29 -11.05 9.01
CA LEU A 131 10.61 -9.98 9.76
C LEU A 131 11.15 -9.95 11.18
N THR A 132 11.71 -8.80 11.59
CA THR A 132 12.16 -8.55 12.96
C THR A 132 11.75 -7.15 13.39
N PRO A 133 11.39 -6.93 14.67
CA PRO A 133 11.15 -5.59 15.19
C PRO A 133 12.44 -4.78 15.36
N ASP A 134 13.63 -5.40 15.28
CA ASP A 134 14.90 -4.70 15.47
C ASP A 134 15.38 -4.00 14.19
N LEU A 135 15.37 -2.67 14.22
CA LEU A 135 15.86 -1.83 13.12
C LEU A 135 17.38 -1.95 12.89
N ASN A 136 18.17 -2.24 13.94
CA ASN A 136 19.62 -2.38 13.78
C ASN A 136 19.96 -3.53 12.83
N PHE A 137 19.21 -4.62 12.89
CA PHE A 137 19.34 -5.74 11.96
C PHE A 137 19.23 -5.29 10.50
N TYR A 138 18.25 -4.45 10.16
CA TYR A 138 18.06 -3.97 8.79
C TYR A 138 19.10 -2.92 8.36
N PHE A 139 19.66 -2.16 9.29
CA PHE A 139 20.79 -1.29 8.98
C PHE A 139 22.06 -2.06 8.64
N GLN A 140 22.31 -3.17 9.34
CA GLN A 140 23.43 -4.06 9.09
C GLN A 140 23.18 -4.97 7.87
N ASN A 141 21.90 -5.21 7.52
CA ASN A 141 21.51 -6.08 6.41
C ASN A 141 20.46 -5.40 5.50
N PRO A 142 20.83 -4.33 4.76
CA PRO A 142 19.90 -3.61 3.89
C PRO A 142 19.21 -4.50 2.84
N GLN A 143 19.89 -5.55 2.38
CA GLN A 143 19.36 -6.57 1.47
C GLN A 143 18.10 -7.27 2.01
N GLU A 144 17.99 -7.46 3.32
CA GLU A 144 16.80 -8.07 3.94
C GLU A 144 15.60 -7.14 3.89
N MET A 145 15.82 -5.81 3.99
CA MET A 145 14.78 -4.82 3.73
C MET A 145 14.35 -4.84 2.25
N GLY A 146 15.31 -5.02 1.33
CA GLY A 146 15.03 -5.20 -0.09
C GLY A 146 14.08 -6.36 -0.38
N LYS A 147 14.26 -7.51 0.29
CA LYS A 147 13.36 -8.68 0.16
C LYS A 147 11.92 -8.38 0.56
N ILE A 148 11.71 -7.54 1.59
CA ILE A 148 10.37 -7.11 2.03
C ILE A 148 9.66 -6.36 0.90
N PHE A 149 10.35 -5.40 0.27
CA PHE A 149 9.76 -4.65 -0.85
C PHE A 149 9.50 -5.55 -2.06
N ILE A 150 10.41 -6.48 -2.38
CA ILE A 150 10.20 -7.45 -3.47
C ILE A 150 8.96 -8.29 -3.20
N ALA A 151 8.80 -8.83 -1.99
CA ALA A 151 7.63 -9.60 -1.62
C ALA A 151 6.34 -8.79 -1.77
N GLY A 152 6.32 -7.53 -1.34
CA GLY A 152 5.17 -6.64 -1.51
C GLY A 152 4.84 -6.30 -2.97
N ARG A 153 5.84 -6.27 -3.86
CA ARG A 153 5.63 -6.09 -5.30
C ARG A 153 5.12 -7.36 -5.97
N VAL A 154 5.58 -8.53 -5.53
CA VAL A 154 5.11 -9.84 -6.05
C VAL A 154 3.61 -10.01 -5.86
N ILE A 155 3.06 -9.67 -4.68
CA ILE A 155 1.61 -9.74 -4.48
C ILE A 155 0.86 -8.79 -5.42
N ASN A 156 1.37 -7.59 -5.67
CA ASN A 156 0.77 -6.67 -6.65
C ASN A 156 0.80 -7.27 -8.07
N SER A 157 1.90 -7.90 -8.48
CA SER A 157 1.97 -8.61 -9.77
C SER A 157 0.96 -9.76 -9.87
N ILE A 158 0.76 -10.53 -8.79
CA ILE A 158 -0.26 -11.60 -8.74
C ILE A 158 -1.66 -11.00 -8.97
N PHE A 159 -2.02 -9.93 -8.25
CA PHE A 159 -3.32 -9.28 -8.41
C PHE A 159 -3.50 -8.63 -9.79
N CYS A 160 -2.42 -8.16 -10.43
CA CYS A 160 -2.46 -7.68 -11.81
C CYS A 160 -2.85 -8.80 -12.78
N VAL A 161 -2.22 -9.98 -12.68
CA VAL A 161 -2.56 -11.15 -13.51
C VAL A 161 -4.00 -11.59 -13.27
N LEU A 162 -4.44 -11.65 -12.01
CA LEU A 162 -5.83 -11.98 -11.67
C LEU A 162 -6.81 -10.96 -12.27
N THR A 163 -6.45 -9.68 -12.30
CA THR A 163 -7.26 -8.62 -12.93
C THR A 163 -7.39 -8.86 -14.43
N ALA A 164 -6.29 -9.17 -15.12
CA ALA A 164 -6.30 -9.47 -16.55
C ALA A 164 -7.20 -10.67 -16.89
N ILE A 165 -7.21 -11.70 -16.04
CA ILE A 165 -8.08 -12.87 -16.17
C ILE A 165 -9.56 -12.46 -16.06
N ILE A 166 -9.93 -11.63 -15.07
CA ILE A 166 -11.31 -11.17 -14.93
C ILE A 166 -11.73 -10.30 -16.13
N ILE A 167 -10.85 -9.41 -16.61
CA ILE A 167 -11.09 -8.61 -17.82
C ILE A 167 -11.41 -9.52 -19.02
N LEU A 168 -10.62 -10.58 -19.23
CA LEU A 168 -10.86 -11.56 -20.28
C LEU A 168 -12.24 -12.22 -20.12
N ILE A 169 -12.61 -12.63 -18.90
CA ILE A 169 -13.91 -13.25 -18.62
C ILE A 169 -15.06 -12.27 -18.92
N ILE A 170 -14.98 -11.03 -18.46
CA ILE A 170 -16.00 -9.99 -18.70
C ILE A 170 -16.16 -9.74 -20.20
N ALA A 171 -15.06 -9.45 -20.90
CA ALA A 171 -15.08 -9.09 -22.31
C ALA A 171 -15.55 -10.25 -23.21
N LYS A 172 -15.20 -11.50 -22.84
CA LYS A 172 -15.72 -12.70 -23.53
C LYS A 172 -17.24 -12.81 -23.38
N LYS A 173 -17.77 -12.45 -22.20
CA LYS A 173 -19.20 -12.54 -21.91
C LYS A 173 -20.02 -11.43 -22.58
N VAL A 174 -19.48 -10.22 -22.66
CA VAL A 174 -20.20 -9.05 -23.18
C VAL A 174 -20.09 -8.93 -24.70
N TYR A 175 -18.93 -9.29 -25.27
CA TYR A 175 -18.65 -9.09 -26.70
C TYR A 175 -18.29 -10.41 -27.40
N SER A 176 -17.00 -10.76 -27.42
CA SER A 176 -16.49 -11.94 -28.13
C SER A 176 -15.13 -12.36 -27.58
N ILE A 177 -14.68 -13.57 -27.93
CA ILE A 177 -13.36 -14.07 -27.51
C ILE A 177 -12.20 -13.22 -28.04
N ARG A 178 -12.32 -12.67 -29.26
CA ARG A 178 -11.27 -11.81 -29.86
C ARG A 178 -11.12 -10.50 -29.08
N ALA A 179 -12.25 -9.87 -28.76
CA ALA A 179 -12.27 -8.67 -27.93
C ALA A 179 -11.67 -8.95 -26.54
N ALA A 180 -12.00 -10.11 -25.95
CA ALA A 180 -11.48 -10.52 -24.65
C ALA A 180 -9.95 -10.62 -24.61
N PHE A 181 -9.36 -11.30 -25.59
CA PHE A 181 -7.91 -11.39 -25.71
C PHE A 181 -7.28 -10.01 -25.87
N LEU A 182 -7.80 -9.19 -26.79
CA LEU A 182 -7.22 -7.88 -27.07
C LEU A 182 -7.31 -6.93 -25.85
N SER A 183 -8.45 -6.91 -25.14
CA SER A 183 -8.61 -6.11 -23.92
C SER A 183 -7.65 -6.55 -22.81
N SER A 184 -7.52 -7.86 -22.57
CA SER A 184 -6.58 -8.37 -21.56
C SER A 184 -5.12 -8.10 -21.92
N LEU A 185 -4.76 -8.20 -23.20
CA LEU A 185 -3.42 -7.91 -23.69
C LEU A 185 -3.07 -6.42 -23.51
N PHE A 186 -3.98 -5.52 -23.92
CA PHE A 186 -3.78 -4.08 -23.75
C PHE A 186 -3.68 -3.68 -22.27
N PHE A 187 -4.42 -4.35 -21.38
CA PHE A 187 -4.29 -4.13 -19.95
C PHE A 187 -2.89 -4.51 -19.42
N VAL A 188 -2.40 -5.71 -19.75
CA VAL A 188 -1.12 -6.23 -19.22
C VAL A 188 0.09 -5.49 -19.81
N VAL A 189 0.02 -5.06 -21.07
CA VAL A 189 1.12 -4.33 -21.74
C VAL A 189 1.10 -2.83 -21.42
N CYS A 190 0.03 -2.32 -20.80
CA CYS A 190 -0.08 -0.90 -20.45
C CYS A 190 1.08 -0.48 -19.51
N PRO A 191 1.95 0.47 -19.92
CA PRO A 191 3.08 0.88 -19.10
C PRO A 191 2.68 1.40 -17.71
N ALA A 192 1.54 2.08 -17.62
CA ALA A 192 1.01 2.57 -16.35
C ALA A 192 0.64 1.43 -15.40
N ILE A 193 0.07 0.33 -15.91
CA ILE A 193 -0.27 -0.86 -15.11
C ILE A 193 1.01 -1.57 -14.67
N ILE A 194 1.95 -1.79 -15.58
CA ILE A 194 3.24 -2.42 -15.29
C ILE A 194 3.96 -1.63 -14.19
N PHE A 195 4.05 -0.31 -14.32
CA PHE A 195 4.66 0.56 -13.32
C PHE A 195 4.04 0.35 -11.92
N GLN A 196 2.72 0.28 -11.83
CA GLN A 196 2.04 0.05 -10.53
C GLN A 196 2.26 -1.35 -9.94
N THR A 197 2.64 -2.35 -10.75
CA THR A 197 3.02 -3.67 -10.22
C THR A 197 4.40 -3.66 -9.57
N HIS A 198 5.29 -2.77 -10.01
CA HIS A 198 6.64 -2.60 -9.46
C HIS A 198 6.69 -1.71 -8.22
N ILE A 199 5.54 -1.29 -7.71
CA ILE A 199 5.44 -0.45 -6.52
C ILE A 199 4.49 -1.12 -5.53
N MET A 200 4.93 -1.29 -4.29
CA MET A 200 4.16 -1.78 -3.16
C MET A 200 3.17 -0.70 -2.69
N LYS A 201 2.09 -0.54 -3.44
CA LYS A 201 0.97 0.38 -3.20
C LYS A 201 -0.40 -0.31 -3.37
N PRO A 202 -1.49 0.26 -2.82
CA PRO A 202 -2.82 -0.37 -2.83
C PRO A 202 -3.50 -0.44 -4.21
N TYR A 203 -3.08 0.38 -5.18
CA TYR A 203 -3.86 0.62 -6.40
C TYR A 203 -4.10 -0.63 -7.25
N THR A 204 -3.11 -1.50 -7.38
CA THR A 204 -3.22 -2.73 -8.19
C THR A 204 -4.24 -3.70 -7.59
N ILE A 205 -4.20 -3.88 -6.26
CA ILE A 205 -5.15 -4.72 -5.52
C ILE A 205 -6.55 -4.09 -5.53
N ALA A 206 -6.65 -2.77 -5.39
CA ALA A 206 -7.93 -2.06 -5.47
C ALA A 206 -8.56 -2.22 -6.86
N THR A 207 -7.75 -2.16 -7.92
CA THR A 207 -8.20 -2.36 -9.31
C THR A 207 -8.76 -3.76 -9.51
N PHE A 208 -8.12 -4.80 -8.95
CA PHE A 208 -8.65 -6.16 -8.99
C PHE A 208 -10.06 -6.24 -8.38
N PHE A 209 -10.24 -5.70 -7.17
CA PHE A 209 -11.56 -5.72 -6.54
C PHE A 209 -12.59 -4.87 -7.31
N ALA A 210 -12.17 -3.75 -7.90
CA ALA A 210 -13.03 -2.90 -8.71
C ALA A 210 -13.51 -3.62 -9.98
N ILE A 211 -12.62 -4.34 -10.65
CA ILE A 211 -12.97 -5.17 -11.81
C ILE A 211 -13.84 -6.36 -11.41
N GLY A 212 -13.65 -6.93 -10.22
CA GLY A 212 -14.57 -7.92 -9.64
C GLY A 212 -15.98 -7.34 -9.39
N CYS A 213 -16.07 -6.10 -8.90
CA CYS A 213 -17.34 -5.39 -8.77
C CYS A 213 -18.02 -5.19 -10.13
N LEU A 214 -17.25 -4.82 -11.16
CA LEU A 214 -17.74 -4.68 -12.52
C LEU A 214 -18.24 -6.03 -13.08
N TYR A 215 -17.52 -7.13 -12.84
CA TYR A 215 -17.95 -8.47 -13.23
C TYR A 215 -19.33 -8.80 -12.64
N TYR A 216 -19.53 -8.61 -11.33
CA TYR A 216 -20.83 -8.88 -10.72
C TYR A 216 -21.92 -7.89 -11.15
N SER A 217 -21.56 -6.66 -11.51
CA SER A 217 -22.48 -5.70 -12.11
C SER A 217 -22.99 -6.19 -13.48
N VAL A 218 -22.11 -6.77 -14.31
CA VAL A 218 -22.51 -7.45 -15.57
C VAL A 218 -23.36 -8.69 -15.28
N MET A 219 -23.05 -9.44 -14.22
CA MET A 219 -23.85 -10.57 -13.78
C MET A 219 -25.26 -10.15 -13.32
N MET A 220 -25.41 -8.97 -12.72
CA MET A 220 -26.73 -8.42 -12.34
C MET A 220 -27.61 -8.16 -13.57
N ILE A 221 -27.03 -7.71 -14.68
CA ILE A 221 -27.75 -7.46 -15.94
C ILE A 221 -28.16 -8.79 -16.61
N THR A 222 -27.21 -9.71 -16.72
CA THR A 222 -27.41 -10.97 -17.45
C THR A 222 -28.20 -12.03 -16.66
N THR A 223 -28.02 -12.05 -15.35
CA THR A 223 -28.62 -13.03 -14.43
C THR A 223 -28.97 -12.34 -13.10
N PRO A 224 -30.11 -11.63 -13.02
CA PRO A 224 -30.45 -10.80 -11.87
C PRO A 224 -30.82 -11.66 -10.64
N THR A 225 -29.81 -12.15 -9.93
CA THR A 225 -29.96 -12.94 -8.70
C THR A 225 -29.50 -12.13 -7.49
N VAL A 226 -30.12 -12.35 -6.32
CA VAL A 226 -29.72 -11.68 -5.07
C VAL A 226 -28.24 -11.89 -4.75
N LYS A 227 -27.71 -13.09 -5.04
CA LYS A 227 -26.29 -13.42 -4.90
C LYS A 227 -25.38 -12.45 -5.66
N ASN A 228 -25.72 -12.12 -6.91
CA ASN A 228 -24.92 -11.20 -7.72
C ASN A 228 -24.96 -9.76 -7.18
N TYR A 229 -26.10 -9.32 -6.64
CA TYR A 229 -26.22 -8.03 -5.96
C TYR A 229 -25.36 -7.95 -4.70
N ILE A 230 -25.40 -9.00 -3.85
CA ILE A 230 -24.57 -9.07 -2.64
C ILE A 230 -23.08 -9.09 -3.01
N LEU A 231 -22.68 -9.92 -3.97
CA LEU A 231 -21.28 -10.01 -4.39
C LEU A 231 -20.78 -8.70 -5.02
N ALA A 232 -21.58 -8.00 -5.82
CA ALA A 232 -21.22 -6.67 -6.30
C ALA A 232 -20.98 -5.69 -5.14
N GLY A 233 -21.83 -5.74 -4.10
CA GLY A 233 -21.67 -4.97 -2.88
C GLY A 233 -20.38 -5.32 -2.13
N VAL A 234 -20.10 -6.62 -1.94
CA VAL A 234 -18.88 -7.11 -1.29
C VAL A 234 -17.63 -6.60 -2.02
N PHE A 235 -17.56 -6.73 -3.34
CA PHE A 235 -16.42 -6.26 -4.12
C PHE A 235 -16.29 -4.72 -4.13
N ALA A 236 -17.41 -3.98 -4.12
CA ALA A 236 -17.39 -2.52 -3.94
C ALA A 236 -16.83 -2.14 -2.56
N GLY A 237 -17.25 -2.84 -1.50
CA GLY A 237 -16.74 -2.66 -0.14
C GLY A 237 -15.26 -3.00 -0.01
N LEU A 238 -14.79 -4.10 -0.64
CA LEU A 238 -13.36 -4.46 -0.70
C LEU A 238 -12.53 -3.41 -1.44
N THR A 239 -13.07 -2.86 -2.53
CA THR A 239 -12.42 -1.80 -3.30
C THR A 239 -12.21 -0.56 -2.44
N ALA A 240 -13.31 -0.03 -1.87
CA ALA A 240 -13.27 1.11 -0.95
C ALA A 240 -12.39 0.80 0.28
N GLY A 241 -12.43 -0.43 0.77
CA GLY A 241 -11.64 -0.87 1.91
C GLY A 241 -10.15 -1.06 1.63
N THR A 242 -9.74 -1.10 0.35
CA THR A 242 -8.33 -1.12 -0.09
C THR A 242 -7.83 0.31 -0.30
N THR A 243 -8.64 1.15 -0.94
CA THR A 243 -8.41 2.59 -1.02
C THR A 243 -9.76 3.34 -1.08
N PRO A 244 -10.08 4.17 -0.07
CA PRO A 244 -11.39 4.84 0.00
C PRO A 244 -11.72 5.70 -1.21
N VAL A 245 -10.68 6.24 -1.88
CA VAL A 245 -10.84 7.03 -3.11
C VAL A 245 -11.50 6.23 -4.22
N TYR A 246 -11.34 4.90 -4.27
CA TYR A 246 -11.93 4.06 -5.31
C TYR A 246 -13.39 3.65 -5.00
N ALA A 247 -13.99 4.16 -3.93
CA ALA A 247 -15.39 3.89 -3.57
C ALA A 247 -16.40 4.32 -4.66
N PHE A 248 -16.01 5.20 -5.59
CA PHE A 248 -16.84 5.59 -6.74
C PHE A 248 -17.27 4.40 -7.61
N ILE A 249 -16.60 3.24 -7.50
CA ILE A 249 -16.97 2.02 -8.22
C ILE A 249 -18.41 1.56 -7.93
N ILE A 250 -19.03 2.02 -6.84
CA ILE A 250 -20.45 1.75 -6.52
C ILE A 250 -21.42 2.21 -7.62
N ILE A 251 -21.00 3.13 -8.49
CA ILE A 251 -21.77 3.55 -9.67
C ILE A 251 -22.00 2.37 -10.63
N ALA A 252 -21.08 1.41 -10.72
CA ALA A 252 -21.22 0.25 -11.60
C ALA A 252 -22.43 -0.64 -11.24
N PRO A 253 -22.61 -1.12 -9.99
CA PRO A 253 -23.82 -1.89 -9.65
C PRO A 253 -25.08 -1.03 -9.63
N LEU A 254 -24.99 0.28 -9.35
CA LEU A 254 -26.14 1.19 -9.45
C LEU A 254 -26.64 1.29 -10.90
N THR A 255 -25.74 1.56 -11.85
CA THR A 255 -26.08 1.62 -13.28
C THR A 255 -26.61 0.27 -13.78
N ALA A 256 -25.96 -0.84 -13.42
CA ALA A 256 -26.45 -2.18 -13.74
C ALA A 256 -27.86 -2.43 -13.20
N HIS A 257 -28.18 -1.99 -11.99
CA HIS A 257 -29.51 -2.09 -11.43
C HIS A 257 -30.54 -1.32 -12.26
N PHE A 258 -30.27 -0.05 -12.61
CA PHE A 258 -31.19 0.81 -13.36
C PHE A 258 -31.38 0.42 -14.83
N ILE A 259 -30.49 -0.41 -15.37
CA ILE A 259 -30.68 -1.08 -16.67
C ILE A 259 -31.74 -2.19 -16.54
N VAL A 260 -31.73 -2.96 -15.45
CA VAL A 260 -32.65 -4.10 -15.24
C VAL A 260 -34.00 -3.65 -14.67
N SER A 261 -34.01 -2.70 -13.74
CA SER A 261 -35.22 -2.22 -13.06
C SER A 261 -35.17 -0.71 -12.86
N LYS A 262 -36.25 -0.01 -13.23
CA LYS A 262 -36.37 1.44 -13.03
C LYS A 262 -36.74 1.85 -11.61
N LYS A 263 -37.07 0.89 -10.74
CA LYS A 263 -37.47 1.13 -9.35
C LYS A 263 -36.36 0.68 -8.41
N LEU A 264 -36.22 1.37 -7.27
CA LEU A 264 -35.36 0.91 -6.19
C LEU A 264 -35.93 -0.41 -5.64
N THR A 265 -35.09 -1.44 -5.60
CA THR A 265 -35.46 -2.77 -5.08
C THR A 265 -34.72 -3.11 -3.81
N LYS A 266 -35.24 -4.08 -3.03
CA LYS A 266 -34.55 -4.64 -1.86
C LYS A 266 -33.17 -5.22 -2.21
N ASN A 267 -32.99 -5.69 -3.44
CA ASN A 267 -31.70 -6.24 -3.89
C ASN A 267 -30.61 -5.16 -3.94
N LEU A 268 -30.95 -3.96 -4.41
CA LEU A 268 -30.02 -2.83 -4.41
C LEU A 268 -29.67 -2.40 -2.97
N PHE A 269 -30.63 -2.47 -2.05
CA PHE A 269 -30.36 -2.25 -0.63
C PHE A 269 -29.36 -3.28 -0.07
N PHE A 270 -29.47 -4.56 -0.45
CA PHE A 270 -28.48 -5.57 -0.06
C PHE A 270 -27.09 -5.31 -0.64
N THR A 271 -26.97 -4.78 -1.86
CA THR A 271 -25.69 -4.33 -2.42
C THR A 271 -25.05 -3.26 -1.55
N PHE A 272 -25.81 -2.22 -1.18
CA PHE A 272 -25.31 -1.14 -0.34
C PHE A 272 -24.91 -1.65 1.05
N LEU A 273 -25.79 -2.43 1.70
CA LEU A 273 -25.53 -2.98 3.03
C LEU A 273 -24.28 -3.88 3.03
N ALA A 274 -24.12 -4.74 2.03
CA ALA A 274 -22.94 -5.59 1.90
C ALA A 274 -21.66 -4.76 1.70
N GLY A 275 -21.70 -3.71 0.88
CA GLY A 275 -20.54 -2.83 0.67
C GLY A 275 -20.12 -2.09 1.92
N VAL A 276 -21.08 -1.48 2.62
CA VAL A 276 -20.86 -0.77 3.89
C VAL A 276 -20.31 -1.72 4.96
N PHE A 277 -20.92 -2.89 5.10
CA PHE A 277 -20.50 -3.92 6.05
C PHE A 277 -19.05 -4.37 5.82
N ILE A 278 -18.70 -4.69 4.57
CA ILE A 278 -17.34 -5.11 4.21
C ILE A 278 -16.32 -3.99 4.39
N PHE A 279 -16.69 -2.74 4.06
CA PHE A 279 -15.83 -1.59 4.29
C PHE A 279 -15.48 -1.46 5.77
N PHE A 280 -16.47 -1.44 6.66
CA PHE A 280 -16.22 -1.26 8.10
C PHE A 280 -15.54 -2.45 8.76
N ILE A 281 -15.82 -3.68 8.33
CA ILE A 281 -15.10 -4.86 8.83
C ILE A 281 -13.62 -4.79 8.46
N SER A 282 -13.31 -4.36 7.23
CA SER A 282 -11.92 -4.23 6.80
C SER A 282 -11.23 -2.99 7.35
N ASN A 283 -12.00 -1.98 7.79
CA ASN A 283 -11.50 -0.70 8.26
C ASN A 283 -12.09 -0.33 9.64
N PRO A 284 -11.90 -1.16 10.69
CA PRO A 284 -12.55 -0.95 11.98
C PRO A 284 -12.13 0.37 12.65
N TYR A 285 -10.90 0.84 12.41
CA TYR A 285 -10.38 2.09 12.99
C TYR A 285 -11.02 3.35 12.42
N TRP A 286 -11.74 3.26 11.30
CA TRP A 286 -12.58 4.37 10.83
C TRP A 286 -13.73 4.67 11.81
N LEU A 287 -14.18 3.67 12.56
CA LEU A 287 -15.21 3.83 13.60
C LEU A 287 -14.59 4.13 14.97
N ILE A 288 -13.50 3.44 15.31
CA ILE A 288 -12.89 3.51 16.64
C ILE A 288 -12.15 4.83 16.86
N ASN A 289 -11.44 5.34 15.84
CA ASN A 289 -10.58 6.50 15.99
C ASN A 289 -10.76 7.52 14.85
N TYR A 290 -11.99 8.04 14.75
CA TYR A 290 -12.40 8.98 13.70
C TYR A 290 -11.55 10.27 13.65
N LYS A 291 -10.91 10.65 14.76
CA LYS A 291 -10.08 11.85 14.85
C LYS A 291 -8.80 11.76 14.03
N ASP A 292 -8.30 10.54 13.79
CA ASP A 292 -7.09 10.33 12.99
C ASP A 292 -7.41 10.18 11.48
N VAL A 293 -8.69 10.17 11.11
CA VAL A 293 -9.19 9.97 9.74
C VAL A 293 -9.38 11.30 8.99
N LEU A 294 -9.70 12.38 9.72
CA LEU A 294 -9.94 13.74 9.21
C LEU A 294 -8.66 14.58 9.22
#